data_AF-A0A370HMD1-F1
#
_entry.id   AF-A0A370HMD1-F1
#
_cell.length_a   1.000
_cell.length_b   1.000
_cell.length_c   1.000
_cell.angle_alpha   90.00
_cell.angle_beta   90.00
_cell.angle_gamma   90.00
#
_symmetry.space_group_name_H-M   'P 1'
#
loop_
_entity.id
_entity.type
_entity.pdbx_description
1 polymer ?
#
loop_
_entity_poly.entity_id
_entity_poly.type
_entity_poly.pdbx_seq_one_letter_code
_entity_poly.pdbx_strand_id
1 'polypeptide(L)'
;MAGVSQKSEGPGRASGLWRFLPLGVVLVGVIAMFATGLHHSLSFEAFIDYQDRLQHLVAEHRIKMLGLYVLVYVAAVTLSLPASAFLTTIGGYLFGWILGGGIAAFSATIGATSIFLIARTSLGQPLLDRAGPRIQSFAEGFQRRAFSYLLFLRLMPVVPFWITNLAAAFSGVRLRQFVLATQIGMLPASFTFAFAGSGLDDVIGAHAQARSECLARGGGSCPVDFDVKSLLTPELMIALGILGVLALAPMLYRRLKRGASGSGA
;
A
#
# COMPACT_ATOMS: atom_id res chain seq x y z
N MET A 1 26.29 -56.40 31.11
CA MET A 1 26.19 -55.14 31.89
C MET A 1 25.43 -54.14 31.03
N ALA A 2 24.25 -53.77 31.52
CA ALA A 2 23.19 -53.11 30.78
C ALA A 2 23.30 -51.57 30.83
N GLY A 3 22.82 -50.92 29.76
CA GLY A 3 22.07 -49.67 29.88
C GLY A 3 22.87 -48.37 29.79
N VAL A 4 23.23 -47.95 28.57
CA VAL A 4 23.38 -46.52 28.27
C VAL A 4 21.97 -45.91 28.25
N SER A 5 21.68 -45.11 29.27
CA SER A 5 20.42 -44.38 29.42
C SER A 5 20.37 -43.24 28.39
N GLN A 6 19.55 -43.41 27.34
CA GLN A 6 19.19 -42.31 26.44
C GLN A 6 18.19 -41.39 27.14
N LYS A 7 18.64 -40.18 27.51
CA LYS A 7 17.76 -39.09 27.91
C LYS A 7 17.17 -38.46 26.65
N SER A 8 15.94 -38.85 26.34
CA SER A 8 15.03 -38.18 25.42
C SER A 8 14.80 -36.74 25.87
N GLU A 9 15.40 -35.77 25.19
CA GLU A 9 15.01 -34.36 25.27
C GLU A 9 13.94 -34.11 24.19
N GLY A 10 12.68 -34.03 24.65
CA GLY A 10 11.54 -33.76 23.78
C GLY A 10 11.61 -32.39 23.12
N PRO A 11 11.10 -32.23 21.89
CA PRO A 11 11.12 -30.94 21.20
C PRO A 11 10.22 -29.94 21.93
N GLY A 12 10.82 -28.81 22.33
CA GLY A 12 10.17 -27.73 23.05
C GLY A 12 8.92 -27.22 22.34
N ARG A 13 7.77 -27.41 22.99
CA ARG A 13 6.42 -26.90 22.64
C ARG A 13 6.34 -25.36 22.56
N ALA A 14 7.42 -24.64 22.85
CA ALA A 14 7.48 -23.17 22.82
C ALA A 14 7.70 -22.57 21.42
N SER A 15 8.10 -23.36 20.41
CA SER A 15 8.37 -22.84 19.05
C SER A 15 7.13 -22.66 18.18
N GLY A 16 5.98 -23.22 18.57
CA GLY A 16 4.73 -23.15 17.81
C GLY A 16 3.97 -21.84 17.96
N LEU A 17 3.83 -21.34 19.20
CA LEU A 17 2.97 -20.17 19.49
C LEU A 17 3.65 -18.84 19.19
N TRP A 18 4.95 -18.72 19.47
CA TRP A 18 5.76 -17.53 19.16
C TRP A 18 5.84 -17.24 17.66
N ARG A 19 5.67 -18.28 16.83
CA ARG A 19 5.59 -18.18 15.37
C ARG A 19 4.37 -17.41 14.89
N PHE A 20 3.27 -17.39 15.66
CA PHE A 20 2.05 -16.64 15.35
C PHE A 20 1.98 -15.28 16.04
N LEU A 21 2.89 -14.98 16.97
CA LEU A 21 2.97 -13.70 17.66
C LEU A 21 2.96 -12.49 16.70
N PRO A 22 3.78 -12.42 15.64
CA PRO A 22 3.76 -11.27 14.72
C PRO A 22 2.45 -11.15 13.93
N LEU A 23 1.81 -12.27 13.59
CA LEU A 23 0.48 -12.27 12.97
C LEU A 23 -0.59 -11.78 13.94
N GLY A 24 -0.50 -12.18 15.21
CA GLY A 24 -1.34 -11.69 16.29
C GLY A 24 -1.20 -10.19 16.51
N VAL A 25 0.03 -9.65 16.50
CA VAL A 25 0.29 -8.20 16.58
C VAL A 25 -0.33 -7.46 15.40
N VAL A 26 -0.20 -7.99 14.18
CA VAL A 26 -0.86 -7.40 12.99
C VAL A 26 -2.37 -7.39 13.15
N LEU A 27 -2.96 -8.53 13.55
CA LEU A 27 -4.41 -8.66 13.73
C LEU A 27 -4.93 -7.73 14.84
N VAL A 28 -4.25 -7.66 15.98
CA VAL A 28 -4.58 -6.75 17.08
C VAL A 28 -4.44 -5.30 16.64
N GLY A 29 -3.40 -4.96 15.88
CA GLY A 29 -3.23 -3.61 15.33
C GLY A 29 -4.38 -3.19 14.42
N VAL A 30 -4.84 -4.09 13.54
CA VAL A 30 -6.03 -3.85 12.69
C VAL A 30 -7.28 -3.69 13.54
N ILE A 31 -7.53 -4.59 14.50
CA ILE A 31 -8.71 -4.54 15.37
C ILE A 31 -8.71 -3.25 16.20
N ALA A 32 -7.59 -2.88 16.81
CA ALA A 32 -7.44 -1.66 17.59
C ALA A 32 -7.71 -0.41 16.75
N MET A 33 -7.28 -0.38 15.49
CA MET A 33 -7.56 0.73 14.58
C MET A 33 -9.05 0.88 14.27
N PHE A 34 -9.75 -0.22 14.00
CA PHE A 34 -11.21 -0.18 13.77
C PHE A 34 -11.97 0.18 15.06
N ALA A 35 -11.54 -0.34 16.21
CA ALA A 35 -12.15 -0.07 17.51
C ALA A 35 -11.94 1.38 18.00
N THR A 36 -10.79 1.98 17.70
CA THR A 36 -10.48 3.37 18.09
C THR A 36 -11.07 4.42 17.15
N GLY A 37 -11.68 4.01 16.02
CA GLY A 37 -12.19 4.96 15.03
C GLY A 37 -11.10 5.71 14.27
N LEU A 38 -9.83 5.29 14.36
CA LEU A 38 -8.70 5.99 13.74
C LEU A 38 -8.82 6.09 12.20
N HIS A 39 -9.61 5.21 11.58
CA HIS A 39 -9.98 5.29 10.17
C HIS A 39 -10.81 6.54 9.83
N HIS A 40 -11.62 7.05 10.78
CA HIS A 40 -12.32 8.34 10.66
C HIS A 40 -11.38 9.53 10.91
N SER A 41 -10.36 9.40 11.77
CA SER A 41 -9.37 10.46 12.00
C SER A 41 -8.32 10.58 10.88
N LEU A 42 -8.16 9.54 10.06
CA LEU A 42 -7.46 9.58 8.77
C LEU A 42 -8.39 10.07 7.64
N SER A 43 -9.38 10.92 7.96
CA SER A 43 -10.20 11.59 6.95
C SER A 43 -9.44 12.77 6.34
N PHE A 44 -9.82 13.10 5.11
CA PHE A 44 -9.31 14.27 4.39
C PHE A 44 -9.60 15.57 5.16
N GLU A 45 -10.69 15.60 5.93
CA GLU A 45 -11.11 16.74 6.76
C GLU A 45 -10.11 17.02 7.88
N ALA A 46 -9.69 15.98 8.61
CA ALA A 46 -8.66 16.14 9.65
C ALA A 46 -7.34 16.62 9.06
N PHE A 47 -6.99 16.17 7.85
CA PHE A 47 -5.80 16.64 7.16
C PHE A 47 -5.87 18.15 6.85
N ILE A 48 -7.01 18.65 6.34
CA ILE A 48 -7.23 20.08 6.07
C ILE A 48 -7.05 20.92 7.35
N ASP A 49 -7.53 20.44 8.50
CA ASP A 49 -7.41 21.18 9.77
C ASP A 49 -5.97 21.24 10.31
N TYR A 50 -5.11 20.27 9.98
CA TYR A 50 -3.73 20.19 10.48
C TYR A 50 -2.65 20.55 9.44
N GLN A 51 -3.02 20.80 8.18
CA GLN A 51 -2.07 20.96 7.08
C GLN A 51 -1.01 22.06 7.33
N ASP A 52 -1.42 23.23 7.85
CA ASP A 52 -0.52 24.37 8.10
C ASP A 52 0.53 24.02 9.16
N ARG A 53 0.10 23.30 10.21
CA ARG A 53 1.02 22.83 11.26
C ARG A 53 1.99 21.79 10.72
N LEU A 54 1.51 20.88 9.86
CA LEU A 54 2.37 19.87 9.25
C LEU A 54 3.40 20.51 8.30
N GLN A 55 3.00 21.48 7.48
CA GLN A 55 3.95 22.20 6.61
C GLN A 55 4.99 22.96 7.43
N HIS A 56 4.60 23.64 8.50
CA HIS A 56 5.55 24.32 9.40
C HIS A 56 6.54 23.34 10.05
N LEU A 57 6.05 22.20 10.56
CA LEU A 57 6.90 21.16 11.14
C LEU A 57 7.84 20.52 10.11
N VAL A 58 7.39 20.37 8.86
CA VAL A 58 8.25 19.88 7.77
C VAL A 58 9.31 20.92 7.39
N ALA A 59 8.97 22.21 7.40
CA ALA A 59 9.91 23.30 7.13
C ALA A 59 11.01 23.37 8.20
N GLU A 60 10.66 23.26 9.48
CA GLU A 60 11.63 23.29 10.59
C GLU A 60 12.39 21.97 10.76
N HIS A 61 11.75 20.83 10.53
CA HIS A 61 12.25 19.52 10.94
C HIS A 61 12.13 18.46 9.83
N ARG A 62 12.49 18.82 8.59
CA ARG A 62 12.32 17.99 7.39
C ARG A 62 12.75 16.53 7.55
N ILE A 63 13.95 16.28 8.10
CA ILE A 63 14.48 14.91 8.25
C ILE A 63 13.68 14.09 9.27
N LYS A 64 13.30 14.69 10.41
CA LYS A 64 12.50 14.01 11.44
C LYS A 64 11.11 13.66 10.89
N MET A 65 10.47 14.59 10.19
CA MET A 65 9.16 14.37 9.59
C MET A 65 9.20 13.31 8.49
N LEU A 66 10.26 13.27 7.69
CA LEU A 66 10.48 12.23 6.69
C LEU A 66 10.66 10.85 7.33
N GLY A 67 11.43 10.76 8.42
CA GLY A 67 11.59 9.52 9.19
C GLY A 67 10.27 9.04 9.80
N LEU A 68 9.47 9.95 10.37
CA LEU A 68 8.14 9.66 10.91
C LEU A 68 7.19 9.18 9.80
N TYR A 69 7.19 9.86 8.65
CA TYR A 69 6.39 9.47 7.49
C TYR A 69 6.71 8.04 7.02
N VAL A 70 7.99 7.70 6.87
CA VAL A 70 8.43 6.34 6.51
C VAL A 70 7.94 5.33 7.55
N LEU A 71 8.10 5.62 8.84
CA LEU A 71 7.68 4.71 9.91
C LEU A 71 6.18 4.44 9.88
N VAL A 72 5.36 5.49 9.76
CA VAL A 72 3.90 5.40 9.68
C VAL A 72 3.48 4.63 8.44
N TYR A 73 4.07 4.92 7.28
CA TYR A 73 3.76 4.24 6.03
C TYR A 73 4.10 2.75 6.09
N VAL A 74 5.30 2.41 6.55
CA VAL A 74 5.74 1.02 6.71
C VAL A 74 4.82 0.27 7.68
N ALA A 75 4.47 0.89 8.81
CA ALA A 75 3.54 0.32 9.78
C ALA A 75 2.17 0.07 9.13
N ALA A 76 1.61 1.05 8.43
CA ALA A 76 0.32 0.93 7.78
C ALA A 76 0.28 -0.21 6.75
N VAL A 77 1.31 -0.32 5.91
CA VAL A 77 1.40 -1.40 4.91
C VAL A 77 1.65 -2.76 5.56
N THR A 78 2.47 -2.82 6.61
CA THR A 78 2.73 -4.06 7.35
C THR A 78 1.46 -4.57 8.02
N LEU A 79 0.65 -3.66 8.56
CA LEU A 79 -0.67 -3.93 9.11
C LEU A 79 -1.75 -4.17 8.04
N SER A 80 -1.37 -4.19 6.75
CA SER A 80 -2.27 -4.40 5.61
C SER A 80 -3.43 -3.39 5.54
N LEU A 81 -3.21 -2.18 6.04
CA LEU A 81 -4.20 -1.11 6.02
C LEU A 81 -4.34 -0.53 4.61
N PRO A 82 -5.57 -0.26 4.13
CA PRO A 82 -5.81 0.37 2.83
C PRO A 82 -5.54 1.90 2.87
N ALA A 83 -4.41 2.31 3.43
CA ALA A 83 -4.05 3.72 3.62
C ALA A 83 -2.97 4.22 2.63
N SER A 84 -2.41 3.34 1.80
CA SER A 84 -1.25 3.65 0.95
C SER A 84 -1.50 4.80 -0.03
N ALA A 85 -2.67 4.84 -0.68
CA ALA A 85 -3.03 5.92 -1.60
C ALA A 85 -3.06 7.28 -0.88
N PHE A 86 -3.80 7.36 0.22
CA PHE A 86 -3.92 8.57 1.06
C PHE A 86 -2.57 9.04 1.59
N LEU A 87 -1.78 8.14 2.20
CA LEU A 87 -0.46 8.47 2.72
C LEU A 87 0.49 8.96 1.61
N THR A 88 0.39 8.37 0.41
CA THR A 88 1.23 8.79 -0.72
C THR A 88 0.86 10.19 -1.21
N THR A 89 -0.43 10.52 -1.26
CA THR A 89 -0.91 11.87 -1.56
C THR A 89 -0.42 12.88 -0.52
N ILE A 90 -0.52 12.57 0.78
CA ILE A 90 0.05 13.41 1.85
C ILE A 90 1.57 13.57 1.68
N GLY A 91 2.29 12.49 1.36
CA GLY A 91 3.72 12.56 1.12
C GLY A 91 4.09 13.47 -0.07
N GLY A 92 3.28 13.44 -1.12
CA GLY A 92 3.40 14.33 -2.28
C GLY A 92 3.18 15.81 -1.93
N TYR A 93 2.19 16.08 -1.08
CA TYR A 93 1.92 17.41 -0.55
C TYR A 93 3.06 17.93 0.34
N LEU A 94 3.50 17.14 1.32
CA LEU A 94 4.48 17.58 2.32
C LEU A 94 5.91 17.68 1.77
N PHE A 95 6.30 16.78 0.86
CA PHE A 95 7.70 16.63 0.45
C PHE A 95 7.93 16.88 -1.05
N GLY A 96 6.86 17.14 -1.81
CA GLY A 96 6.87 17.24 -3.27
C GLY A 96 6.74 15.87 -3.94
N TRP A 97 6.27 15.85 -5.19
CA TRP A 97 5.93 14.60 -5.89
C TRP A 97 7.13 13.67 -6.13
N ILE A 98 8.33 14.21 -6.39
CA ILE A 98 9.54 13.40 -6.62
C ILE A 98 9.97 12.67 -5.35
N LEU A 99 10.19 13.43 -4.27
CA LEU A 99 10.67 12.90 -3.01
C LEU A 99 9.58 12.08 -2.30
N GLY A 100 8.35 12.62 -2.25
CA GLY A 100 7.19 11.95 -1.67
C GLY A 100 6.83 10.66 -2.40
N GLY A 101 6.81 10.66 -3.74
CA GLY A 101 6.54 9.46 -4.54
C GLY A 101 7.63 8.39 -4.41
N GLY A 102 8.91 8.80 -4.45
CA GLY A 102 10.04 7.88 -4.27
C GLY A 102 10.06 7.23 -2.88
N ILE A 103 9.86 8.02 -1.83
CA ILE A 103 9.84 7.53 -0.45
C ILE A 103 8.60 6.71 -0.18
N ALA A 104 7.44 7.06 -0.75
CA ALA A 104 6.23 6.24 -0.66
C ALA A 104 6.45 4.86 -1.26
N ALA A 105 7.00 4.79 -2.48
CA ALA A 105 7.30 3.52 -3.14
C ALA A 105 8.29 2.67 -2.32
N PHE A 106 9.32 3.30 -1.76
CA PHE A 106 10.30 2.62 -0.90
C PHE A 106 9.67 2.10 0.40
N SER A 107 8.89 2.93 1.08
CA SER A 107 8.18 2.58 2.32
C SER A 107 7.15 1.47 2.09
N ALA A 108 6.43 1.53 0.98
CA ALA A 108 5.50 0.48 0.55
C ALA A 108 6.22 -0.85 0.37
N THR A 109 7.39 -0.86 -0.28
CA THR A 109 8.19 -2.07 -0.49
C THR A 109 8.69 -2.64 0.83
N ILE A 110 9.15 -1.81 1.77
CA ILE A 110 9.57 -2.26 3.10
C ILE A 110 8.38 -2.88 3.84
N GLY A 111 7.24 -2.19 3.93
CA GLY A 111 6.07 -2.72 4.62
C GLY A 111 5.53 -4.01 3.98
N ALA A 112 5.52 -4.08 2.65
CA ALA A 112 5.13 -5.28 1.90
C ALA A 112 6.08 -6.44 2.18
N THR A 113 7.37 -6.14 2.30
CA THR A 113 8.41 -7.13 2.64
C THR A 113 8.24 -7.64 4.06
N SER A 114 7.94 -6.75 5.01
CA SER A 114 7.66 -7.11 6.40
C SER A 114 6.49 -8.09 6.50
N ILE A 115 5.33 -7.76 5.92
CA ILE A 115 4.17 -8.67 5.97
C ILE A 115 4.41 -9.95 5.17
N PHE A 116 5.13 -9.89 4.05
CA PHE A 116 5.54 -11.10 3.30
C PHE A 116 6.39 -12.02 4.17
N LEU A 117 7.39 -11.49 4.88
CA LEU A 117 8.24 -12.27 5.77
C LEU A 117 7.46 -12.81 6.95
N ILE A 118 6.61 -12.00 7.59
CA ILE A 118 5.73 -12.42 8.69
C ILE A 118 4.83 -13.56 8.23
N ALA A 119 4.16 -13.44 7.09
CA ALA A 119 3.27 -14.49 6.56
C ALA A 119 4.05 -15.76 6.22
N ARG A 120 5.23 -15.62 5.58
CA ARG A 120 6.08 -16.76 5.19
C ARG A 120 6.62 -17.50 6.41
N THR A 121 7.11 -16.79 7.42
CA THR A 121 7.63 -17.41 8.64
C THR A 121 6.49 -17.95 9.49
N SER A 122 5.36 -17.26 9.62
CA SER A 122 4.24 -17.68 10.49
C SER A 122 3.47 -18.88 9.95
N LEU A 123 3.19 -18.89 8.64
CA LEU A 123 2.18 -19.77 8.03
C LEU A 123 2.69 -20.55 6.81
N GLY A 124 3.88 -20.25 6.29
CA GLY A 124 4.32 -20.67 4.94
C GLY A 124 4.34 -22.18 4.66
N GLN A 125 5.06 -22.97 5.45
CA GLN A 125 5.19 -24.44 5.22
C GLN A 125 3.91 -25.22 5.60
N PRO A 126 3.35 -25.05 6.82
CA PRO A 126 2.23 -25.88 7.26
C PRO A 126 0.93 -25.68 6.48
N LEU A 127 0.74 -24.50 5.87
CA LEU A 127 -0.45 -24.17 5.10
C LEU A 127 -0.36 -24.65 3.65
N LEU A 128 0.85 -24.67 3.05
CA LEU A 128 1.06 -25.23 1.72
C LEU A 128 0.95 -26.76 1.71
N ASP A 129 1.48 -27.42 2.75
CA ASP A 129 1.42 -28.87 2.89
C ASP A 129 -0.02 -29.36 3.08
N ARG A 130 -0.89 -28.50 3.62
CA ARG A 130 -2.34 -28.73 3.75
C ARG A 130 -3.15 -28.19 2.57
N ALA A 131 -2.53 -27.47 1.64
CA ALA A 131 -3.21 -26.93 0.48
C ALA A 131 -3.40 -28.03 -0.58
N GLY A 132 -4.59 -28.11 -1.17
CA GLY A 132 -4.90 -29.14 -2.17
C GLY A 132 -4.07 -29.02 -3.47
N PRO A 133 -4.06 -30.06 -4.32
CA PRO A 133 -3.22 -30.14 -5.52
C PRO A 133 -3.35 -28.95 -6.48
N ARG A 134 -4.57 -28.37 -6.58
CA ARG A 134 -4.84 -27.19 -7.42
C ARG A 134 -4.15 -25.93 -6.91
N ILE A 135 -4.07 -25.74 -5.59
CA ILE A 135 -3.42 -24.57 -4.98
C ILE A 135 -1.90 -24.70 -5.12
N GLN A 136 -1.36 -25.91 -4.98
CA GLN A 136 0.05 -26.19 -5.21
C GLN A 136 0.45 -25.95 -6.67
N SER A 137 -0.33 -26.43 -7.65
CA SER A 137 -0.03 -26.16 -9.06
C SER A 137 -0.12 -24.68 -9.42
N PHE A 138 -1.06 -23.93 -8.81
CA PHE A 138 -1.14 -22.48 -8.97
C PHE A 138 0.08 -21.78 -8.36
N ALA A 139 0.47 -22.19 -7.15
CA ALA A 139 1.65 -21.67 -6.46
C ALA A 139 2.94 -21.89 -7.27
N GLU A 140 3.13 -23.08 -7.85
CA GLU A 140 4.27 -23.37 -8.73
C GLU A 140 4.29 -22.49 -9.98
N GLY A 141 3.12 -22.33 -10.63
CA GLY A 141 2.98 -21.44 -11.79
C GLY A 141 3.29 -19.98 -11.45
N PHE A 142 2.79 -19.51 -10.30
CA PHE A 142 3.07 -18.18 -9.76
C PHE A 142 4.56 -18.02 -9.47
N GLN A 143 5.20 -19.00 -8.85
CA GLN A 143 6.63 -18.96 -8.50
C GLN A 143 7.53 -18.89 -9.73
N ARG A 144 7.24 -19.67 -10.79
CA ARG A 144 8.05 -19.70 -12.03
C ARG A 144 8.12 -18.35 -12.74
N ARG A 145 7.07 -17.52 -12.64
CA ARG A 145 7.00 -16.19 -13.28
C ARG A 145 6.72 -15.07 -12.26
N ALA A 146 7.17 -15.26 -11.02
CA ALA A 146 6.78 -14.42 -9.89
C ALA A 146 7.06 -12.93 -10.12
N PHE A 147 8.22 -12.59 -10.69
CA PHE A 147 8.58 -11.19 -10.96
C PHE A 147 7.57 -10.52 -11.90
N SER A 148 7.33 -11.10 -13.08
CA SER A 148 6.43 -10.52 -14.09
C SER A 148 4.97 -10.52 -13.62
N TYR A 149 4.55 -11.56 -12.90
CA TYR A 149 3.19 -11.66 -12.39
C TYR A 149 2.94 -10.64 -11.27
N LEU A 150 3.86 -10.50 -10.32
CA LEU A 150 3.78 -9.49 -9.27
C LEU A 150 3.83 -8.09 -9.86
N LEU A 151 4.75 -7.81 -10.78
CA LEU A 151 4.84 -6.51 -11.43
C LEU A 151 3.52 -6.14 -12.11
N PHE A 152 2.93 -7.07 -12.86
CA PHE A 152 1.63 -6.87 -13.48
C PHE A 152 0.52 -6.59 -12.45
N LEU A 153 0.48 -7.35 -11.36
CA LEU A 153 -0.49 -7.16 -10.27
C LEU A 153 -0.31 -5.84 -9.51
N ARG A 154 0.89 -5.26 -9.48
CA ARG A 154 1.13 -3.94 -8.86
C ARG A 154 0.69 -2.79 -9.75
N LEU A 155 0.87 -2.95 -11.07
CA LEU A 155 0.45 -1.96 -12.06
C LEU A 155 -1.07 -1.95 -12.27
N MET A 156 -1.71 -3.11 -12.07
CA MET A 156 -3.15 -3.27 -12.17
C MET A 156 -3.83 -3.12 -10.80
N PRO A 157 -4.69 -2.12 -10.57
CA PRO A 157 -5.42 -1.95 -9.30
C PRO A 157 -6.58 -2.96 -9.14
N VAL A 158 -6.47 -4.16 -9.71
CA VAL A 158 -7.53 -5.17 -9.75
C VAL A 158 -7.52 -6.04 -8.50
N VAL A 159 -6.35 -6.22 -7.87
CA VAL A 159 -6.19 -7.10 -6.70
C VAL A 159 -5.67 -6.30 -5.51
N PRO A 160 -6.34 -6.40 -4.35
CA PRO A 160 -5.87 -5.74 -3.13
C PRO A 160 -4.41 -6.06 -2.79
N PHE A 161 -3.68 -5.02 -2.35
CA PHE A 161 -2.25 -5.10 -2.10
C PHE A 161 -1.87 -6.17 -1.08
N TRP A 162 -2.70 -6.36 -0.04
CA TRP A 162 -2.48 -7.37 0.99
C TRP A 162 -2.63 -8.79 0.44
N ILE A 163 -3.64 -9.07 -0.40
CA ILE A 163 -3.87 -10.40 -0.99
C ILE A 163 -2.63 -10.85 -1.77
N THR A 164 -2.07 -9.98 -2.59
CA THR A 164 -0.90 -10.32 -3.42
C THR A 164 0.36 -10.54 -2.58
N ASN A 165 0.51 -9.84 -1.45
CA ASN A 165 1.60 -10.07 -0.49
C ASN A 165 1.50 -11.46 0.15
N LEU A 166 0.31 -11.83 0.63
CA LEU A 166 0.07 -13.12 1.27
C LEU A 166 0.20 -14.26 0.25
N ALA A 167 -0.37 -14.11 -0.95
CA ALA A 167 -0.24 -15.06 -2.04
C ALA A 167 1.24 -15.31 -2.39
N ALA A 168 2.04 -14.26 -2.53
CA ALA A 168 3.47 -14.40 -2.80
C ALA A 168 4.22 -15.10 -1.67
N ALA A 169 3.86 -14.80 -0.41
CA ALA A 169 4.47 -15.42 0.77
C ALA A 169 4.20 -16.93 0.83
N PHE A 170 2.97 -17.34 0.50
CA PHE A 170 2.58 -18.75 0.45
C PHE A 170 3.16 -19.45 -0.78
N SER A 171 3.14 -18.84 -1.97
CA SER A 171 3.67 -19.46 -3.18
C SER A 171 5.20 -19.62 -3.23
N GLY A 172 5.91 -19.42 -2.12
CA GLY A 172 7.35 -19.69 -2.04
C GLY A 172 8.21 -18.78 -2.92
N VAL A 173 7.73 -17.57 -3.24
CA VAL A 173 8.47 -16.63 -4.08
C VAL A 173 9.80 -16.24 -3.44
N ARG A 174 10.82 -16.06 -4.27
CA ARG A 174 12.14 -15.58 -3.80
C ARG A 174 12.00 -14.11 -3.37
N LEU A 175 12.47 -13.80 -2.16
CA LEU A 175 12.39 -12.45 -1.59
C LEU A 175 12.89 -11.36 -2.56
N ARG A 176 14.02 -11.59 -3.22
CA ARG A 176 14.58 -10.66 -4.22
C ARG A 176 13.62 -10.35 -5.38
N GLN A 177 12.90 -11.36 -5.89
CA GLN A 177 11.93 -11.15 -6.97
C GLN A 177 10.73 -10.35 -6.47
N PHE A 178 10.26 -10.63 -5.25
CA PHE A 178 9.16 -9.90 -4.63
C PHE A 178 9.50 -8.43 -4.39
N VAL A 179 10.67 -8.15 -3.81
CA VAL A 179 11.15 -6.78 -3.52
C VAL A 179 11.30 -5.98 -4.80
N LEU A 180 12.00 -6.52 -5.81
CA LEU A 180 12.22 -5.80 -7.07
C LEU A 180 10.93 -5.55 -7.84
N ALA A 181 10.05 -6.56 -7.94
CA ALA A 181 8.78 -6.40 -8.63
C ALA A 181 7.87 -5.39 -7.91
N THR A 182 7.86 -5.40 -6.58
CA THR A 182 7.07 -4.46 -5.79
C THR A 182 7.63 -3.04 -5.90
N GLN A 183 8.95 -2.87 -5.76
CA GLN A 183 9.57 -1.55 -5.87
C GLN A 183 9.30 -0.92 -7.24
N ILE A 184 9.56 -1.65 -8.33
CA ILE A 184 9.35 -1.14 -9.69
C ILE A 184 7.86 -0.92 -9.95
N GLY A 185 7.00 -1.87 -9.55
CA GLY A 185 5.56 -1.80 -9.80
C GLY A 185 4.86 -0.69 -9.01
N MET A 186 5.39 -0.29 -7.86
CA MET A 186 4.82 0.79 -7.05
C MET A 186 5.21 2.18 -7.54
N LEU A 187 6.31 2.35 -8.29
CA LEU A 187 6.77 3.68 -8.71
C LEU A 187 5.70 4.45 -9.51
N PRO A 188 5.05 3.90 -10.55
CA PRO A 188 4.09 4.67 -11.35
C PRO A 188 2.92 5.17 -10.50
N ALA A 189 2.27 4.26 -9.75
CA ALA A 189 1.17 4.63 -8.88
C ALA A 189 1.61 5.62 -7.80
N SER A 190 2.80 5.43 -7.22
CA SER A 190 3.30 6.31 -6.15
C SER A 190 3.55 7.72 -6.63
N PHE A 191 4.16 7.88 -7.83
CA PHE A 191 4.34 9.20 -8.43
C PHE A 191 3.03 9.83 -8.85
N THR A 192 2.07 9.06 -9.38
CA THR A 192 0.75 9.57 -9.73
C THR A 192 0.01 10.13 -8.52
N PHE A 193 -0.05 9.40 -7.40
CA PHE A 193 -0.69 9.88 -6.19
C PHE A 193 0.07 11.02 -5.52
N ALA A 194 1.41 10.99 -5.56
CA ALA A 194 2.24 12.07 -5.02
C ALA A 194 2.12 13.34 -5.87
N PHE A 195 1.99 13.22 -7.19
CA PHE A 195 1.73 14.36 -8.08
C PHE A 195 0.36 14.99 -7.82
N ALA A 196 -0.67 14.16 -7.65
CA ALA A 196 -1.99 14.65 -7.22
C ALA A 196 -1.91 15.38 -5.87
N GLY A 197 -1.07 14.90 -4.94
CA GLY A 197 -0.83 15.56 -3.66
C GLY A 197 -0.07 16.88 -3.75
N SER A 198 0.89 17.02 -4.67
CA SER A 198 1.61 18.28 -4.85
C SER A 198 0.75 19.39 -5.47
N GLY A 199 -0.32 19.04 -6.19
CA GLY A 199 -1.31 20.01 -6.69
C GLY A 199 -2.39 20.39 -5.68
N LEU A 200 -2.28 19.91 -4.43
CA LEU A 200 -3.32 20.08 -3.43
C LEU A 200 -3.33 21.49 -2.82
N ASP A 201 -2.20 22.22 -2.84
CA ASP A 201 -2.13 23.61 -2.36
C ASP A 201 -3.14 24.52 -3.07
N ASP A 202 -3.33 24.37 -4.39
CA ASP A 202 -4.29 25.15 -5.17
C ASP A 202 -5.74 24.82 -4.80
N VAL A 203 -6.04 23.54 -4.52
CA VAL A 203 -7.36 23.07 -4.08
C VAL A 203 -7.69 23.60 -2.69
N ILE A 204 -6.71 23.49 -1.80
CA ILE A 204 -6.81 23.95 -0.42
C ILE A 204 -7.02 25.48 -0.39
N GLY A 205 -6.27 26.24 -1.21
CA GLY A 205 -6.43 27.68 -1.34
C GLY A 205 -7.81 28.08 -1.85
N ALA A 206 -8.32 27.38 -2.86
CA ALA A 206 -9.68 27.60 -3.37
C ALA A 206 -10.76 27.30 -2.31
N HIS A 207 -10.59 26.23 -1.52
CA HIS A 207 -11.50 25.92 -0.41
C HIS A 207 -11.41 26.93 0.74
N ALA A 208 -10.22 27.43 1.07
CA ALA A 208 -10.02 28.45 2.08
C ALA A 208 -10.68 29.78 1.70
N GLN A 209 -10.60 30.17 0.42
CA GLN A 209 -11.29 31.35 -0.12
C GLN A 209 -12.81 31.17 -0.12
N ALA A 210 -13.32 30.01 -0.57
CA ALA A 210 -14.76 29.72 -0.54
C ALA A 210 -15.32 29.73 0.90
N ARG A 211 -14.54 29.23 1.87
CA ARG A 211 -14.90 29.25 3.29
C ARG A 211 -14.88 30.68 3.86
N SER A 212 -13.88 31.49 3.52
CA SER A 212 -13.81 32.88 4.00
C SER A 212 -14.94 33.74 3.43
N GLU A 213 -15.34 33.53 2.18
CA GLU A 213 -16.50 34.17 1.56
C GLU A 213 -17.83 33.72 2.22
N CYS A 214 -17.99 32.43 2.51
CA CYS A 214 -19.17 31.93 3.20
C CYS A 214 -19.30 32.48 4.63
N LEU A 215 -18.19 32.55 5.37
CA LEU A 215 -18.14 33.18 6.69
C LEU A 215 -18.42 34.69 6.60
N ALA A 216 -17.90 35.37 5.56
CA ALA A 216 -18.18 36.79 5.31
C ALA A 216 -19.65 37.07 4.98
N ARG A 217 -20.39 36.08 4.44
CA ARG A 217 -21.85 36.15 4.20
C ARG A 217 -22.69 35.83 5.44
N GLY A 218 -22.07 35.57 6.60
CA GLY A 218 -22.78 35.32 7.86
C GLY A 218 -23.37 33.91 8.01
N GLY A 219 -22.90 32.94 7.22
CA GLY A 219 -23.31 31.53 7.36
C GLY A 219 -22.75 30.90 8.64
N GLY A 220 -23.61 30.63 9.63
CA GLY A 220 -23.21 30.00 10.91
C GLY A 220 -22.76 28.54 10.79
N SER A 221 -23.03 27.89 9.66
CA SER A 221 -22.57 26.56 9.32
C SER A 221 -22.26 26.53 7.82
N CYS A 222 -21.01 26.81 7.45
CA CYS A 222 -20.53 26.62 6.08
C CYS A 222 -20.21 25.14 5.89
N PRO A 223 -21.09 24.35 5.27
CA PRO A 223 -20.83 22.93 5.06
C PRO A 223 -19.68 22.82 4.06
N VAL A 224 -18.78 21.87 4.27
CA VAL A 224 -17.81 21.48 3.25
C VAL A 224 -18.56 20.65 2.22
N ASP A 225 -19.38 21.30 1.40
CA ASP A 225 -19.95 20.66 0.22
C ASP A 225 -18.81 20.48 -0.79
N PHE A 226 -18.22 19.29 -0.79
CA PHE A 226 -17.33 18.83 -1.84
C PHE A 226 -18.14 18.68 -3.13
N ASP A 227 -18.40 19.80 -3.80
CA ASP A 227 -18.95 19.77 -5.14
C ASP A 227 -17.93 19.03 -6.03
N VAL A 228 -18.33 17.92 -6.64
CA VAL A 228 -17.43 16.96 -7.33
C VAL A 228 -16.55 17.66 -8.39
N LYS A 229 -17.00 18.83 -8.86
CA LYS A 229 -16.31 19.71 -9.80
C LYS A 229 -15.07 20.41 -9.23
N SER A 230 -14.99 20.70 -7.93
CA SER A 230 -13.81 21.34 -7.32
C SER A 230 -12.70 20.34 -7.00
N LEU A 231 -13.04 19.05 -6.88
CA LEU A 231 -12.07 17.96 -6.74
C LEU A 231 -11.44 17.55 -8.08
N LEU A 232 -12.06 17.88 -9.21
CA LEU A 232 -11.54 17.63 -10.56
C LEU A 232 -10.52 18.70 -10.97
N THR A 233 -9.39 18.79 -10.25
CA THR A 233 -8.26 19.59 -10.72
C THR A 233 -7.67 19.01 -11.99
N PRO A 234 -7.04 19.83 -12.85
CA PRO A 234 -6.27 19.35 -14.00
C PRO A 234 -5.28 18.25 -13.60
N GLU A 235 -4.64 18.39 -12.44
CA GLU A 235 -3.66 17.46 -11.88
C GLU A 235 -4.30 16.14 -11.46
N LEU A 236 -5.46 16.17 -10.78
CA LEU A 236 -6.19 14.95 -10.42
C LEU A 236 -6.77 14.27 -11.67
N MET A 237 -7.26 15.03 -12.64
CA MET A 237 -7.72 14.53 -13.93
C MET A 237 -6.60 13.84 -14.72
N ILE A 238 -5.41 14.44 -14.74
CA ILE A 238 -4.21 13.84 -15.34
C ILE A 238 -3.80 12.59 -14.56
N ALA A 239 -3.81 12.64 -13.23
CA ALA A 239 -3.44 11.49 -12.39
C ALA A 239 -4.41 10.31 -12.59
N LEU A 240 -5.71 10.55 -12.56
CA LEU A 240 -6.75 9.57 -12.83
C LEU A 240 -6.70 9.08 -14.28
N GLY A 241 -6.40 9.97 -15.24
CA GLY A 241 -6.19 9.62 -16.64
C GLY A 241 -4.99 8.70 -16.84
N ILE A 242 -3.84 9.01 -16.22
CA ILE A 242 -2.64 8.17 -16.23
C ILE A 242 -2.93 6.83 -15.57
N LEU A 243 -3.62 6.81 -14.43
CA LEU A 243 -4.02 5.59 -13.74
C LEU A 243 -4.95 4.73 -14.61
N GLY A 244 -5.93 5.35 -15.26
CA GLY A 244 -6.85 4.69 -16.20
C GLY A 244 -6.12 4.12 -17.43
N VAL A 245 -5.19 4.88 -18.01
CA VAL A 245 -4.35 4.44 -19.12
C VAL A 245 -3.43 3.29 -18.69
N LEU A 246 -2.77 3.38 -17.53
CA LEU A 246 -1.93 2.30 -16.99
C LEU A 246 -2.74 1.04 -16.70
N ALA A 247 -3.96 1.17 -16.15
CA ALA A 247 -4.85 0.06 -15.91
C ALA A 247 -5.36 -0.59 -17.21
N LEU A 248 -5.56 0.19 -18.28
CA LEU A 248 -6.05 -0.30 -19.57
C LEU A 248 -4.94 -0.76 -20.51
N ALA A 249 -3.71 -0.26 -20.36
CA ALA A 249 -2.60 -0.51 -21.27
C ALA A 249 -2.32 -2.01 -21.50
N PRO A 250 -2.32 -2.89 -20.49
CA PRO A 250 -2.08 -4.31 -20.72
C PRO A 250 -3.28 -5.03 -21.35
N MET A 251 -4.51 -4.53 -21.13
CA MET A 251 -5.73 -5.05 -21.75
C MET A 251 -5.79 -4.65 -23.23
N LEU A 252 -5.41 -3.41 -23.54
CA LEU A 252 -5.30 -2.88 -24.89
C LEU A 252 -4.17 -3.60 -25.65
N TYR A 253 -3.02 -3.80 -25.02
CA TYR A 253 -1.92 -4.59 -25.57
C TYR A 253 -2.34 -6.02 -25.91
N ARG A 254 -3.09 -6.68 -25.01
CA ARG A 254 -3.65 -8.02 -25.28
C ARG A 254 -4.66 -8.02 -26.43
N ARG A 255 -5.52 -7.00 -26.56
CA ARG A 255 -6.46 -6.87 -27.67
C ARG A 255 -5.75 -6.66 -29.00
N LEU A 256 -4.78 -5.76 -29.06
CA LEU A 256 -4.00 -5.46 -30.26
C LEU A 256 -3.21 -6.68 -30.73
N LYS A 257 -2.60 -7.43 -29.79
CA LYS A 257 -1.88 -8.66 -30.11
C LYS A 257 -2.81 -9.78 -30.62
N ARG A 258 -4.02 -9.90 -30.06
CA ARG A 258 -5.03 -10.86 -30.56
C ARG A 258 -5.57 -10.49 -31.94
N GLY A 259 -5.75 -9.19 -32.21
CA GLY A 259 -6.14 -8.69 -33.53
C GLY A 259 -5.06 -8.93 -34.60
N ALA A 260 -3.78 -8.73 -34.25
CA ALA A 260 -2.65 -9.00 -35.15
C ALA A 260 -2.45 -10.48 -35.47
N SER A 261 -2.81 -11.40 -34.56
CA SER A 261 -2.75 -12.85 -34.80
C SER A 261 -3.98 -13.43 -35.50
N GLY A 262 -5.07 -12.66 -35.62
CA GLY A 262 -6.32 -13.09 -36.28
C GLY A 262 -6.48 -12.61 -37.72
N SER A 263 -5.58 -11.76 -38.23
CA SER A 263 -5.62 -11.25 -39.62
C SER A 263 -4.67 -11.99 -40.58
N GLY A 264 -4.10 -13.12 -40.14
CA GLY A 264 -3.17 -13.96 -40.90
C GLY A 264 -3.64 -15.41 -41.07
N ALA A 265 -4.95 -15.67 -40.93
CA ALA A 265 -5.59 -16.95 -41.24
C ALA A 265 -6.66 -16.73 -42.30
#